data_AF-A0A081LDC3-F1
#
_entry.id   AF-A0A081LDC3-F1
#
_cell.length_a   1.000
_cell.length_b   1.000
_cell.length_c   1.000
_cell.angle_alpha   90.00
_cell.angle_beta   90.00
_cell.angle_gamma   90.00
#
_symmetry.space_group_name_H-M   'P 1'
#
loop_
_entity.id
_entity.type
_entity.pdbx_description
1 polymer ?
#
loop_
_entity_poly.entity_id
_entity_poly.type
_entity_poly.pdbx_seq_one_letter_code
_entity_poly.pdbx_strand_id
1 'polypeptide(L)' 'MSGLPIDFDVVNKNAYLPVKLSELSKVDPSSALEILNQWGEGTKPITVLWETTIEKILQNKDQPTKK' A
#
# COMPACT_ATOMS: atom_id res chain seq x y z
N MET A 1 -23.37 24.14 4.24
CA MET A 1 -22.61 23.32 3.28
C MET A 1 -22.50 21.93 3.85
N SER A 2 -23.15 20.95 3.23
CA SER A 2 -23.12 19.56 3.70
C SER A 2 -21.93 18.88 3.02
N GLY A 3 -20.82 18.70 3.73
CA GLY A 3 -19.75 17.82 3.26
C GLY A 3 -20.29 16.40 3.10
N LEU A 4 -19.85 15.69 2.06
CA LEU A 4 -20.17 14.27 1.91
C LEU A 4 -19.68 13.51 3.15
N PRO A 5 -20.42 12.54 3.69
CA PRO A 5 -20.03 11.75 4.86
C PRO A 5 -18.96 10.70 4.51
N ILE A 6 -18.07 11.03 3.58
CA ILE A 6 -17.07 10.13 2.99
C ILE A 6 -15.70 10.74 3.24
N ASP A 7 -14.81 9.94 3.82
CA ASP A 7 -13.42 10.29 3.95
C ASP A 7 -12.70 10.05 2.61
N PHE A 8 -12.40 11.15 1.90
CA PHE A 8 -11.71 11.11 0.61
C PHE A 8 -10.30 10.51 0.71
N ASP A 9 -9.64 10.60 1.86
CA ASP A 9 -8.33 10.01 2.05
C ASP A 9 -8.41 8.48 2.01
N VAL A 10 -9.39 7.89 2.70
CA VAL A 10 -9.66 6.46 2.68
C VAL A 10 -10.02 5.97 1.26
N VAL A 11 -10.83 6.74 0.53
CA VAL A 11 -11.18 6.44 -0.87
C VAL A 11 -9.94 6.44 -1.76
N ASN A 12 -9.09 7.47 -1.64
CA ASN A 12 -7.86 7.57 -2.41
C ASN A 12 -6.91 6.41 -2.09
N LYS A 13 -6.71 6.08 -0.82
CA LYS A 13 -5.87 4.94 -0.41
C LYS A 13 -6.36 3.64 -1.05
N ASN A 14 -7.67 3.39 -1.04
CA ASN A 14 -8.23 2.18 -1.65
C ASN A 14 -8.06 2.16 -3.18
N ALA A 15 -8.29 3.29 -3.86
CA ALA A 15 -8.16 3.40 -5.31
C ALA A 15 -6.71 3.23 -5.79
N TYR A 16 -5.74 3.72 -5.02
CA TYR A 16 -4.33 3.75 -5.44
C TYR A 16 -3.47 2.64 -4.83
N LEU A 17 -3.96 1.87 -3.85
CA LEU A 17 -3.19 0.77 -3.25
C LEU A 17 -2.64 -0.21 -4.31
N PRO A 18 -3.40 -0.63 -5.35
CA PRO A 18 -2.87 -1.52 -6.39
C PRO A 18 -1.65 -0.94 -7.13
N VAL A 19 -1.61 0.37 -7.35
CA VAL A 19 -0.48 1.05 -7.98
C VAL A 19 0.76 0.96 -7.09
N LYS A 20 0.59 1.18 -5.78
CA LYS A 20 1.70 1.08 -4.81
C LYS A 20 2.17 -0.34 -4.61
N LEU A 21 1.28 -1.33 -4.64
CA LEU A 21 1.67 -2.74 -4.63
C LEU A 21 2.48 -3.12 -5.88
N SER A 22 2.14 -2.58 -7.05
CA SER A 22 2.92 -2.74 -8.28
C SER A 22 4.29 -2.06 -8.22
N GLU A 23 4.41 -0.93 -7.51
CA GLU A 23 5.71 -0.32 -7.21
C GLU A 23 6.54 -1.19 -6.26
N LEU A 24 5.94 -1.65 -5.16
CA LEU A 24 6.59 -2.50 -4.17
C LEU A 24 7.04 -3.82 -4.77
N SER A 25 6.25 -4.45 -5.63
CA SER A 25 6.57 -5.76 -6.21
C SER A 25 7.85 -5.78 -7.05
N LYS A 26 8.31 -4.62 -7.51
CA LYS A 26 9.58 -4.48 -8.26
C LYS A 26 10.82 -4.54 -7.38
N VAL A 27 10.67 -4.25 -6.08
CA VAL A 27 11.77 -4.18 -5.12
C VAL A 27 11.66 -5.22 -4.00
N ASP A 28 10.44 -5.56 -3.60
CA ASP A 28 10.12 -6.59 -2.62
C ASP A 28 8.82 -7.34 -3.01
N PRO A 29 8.93 -8.33 -3.94
CA PRO A 29 7.79 -9.12 -4.40
C PRO A 29 7.07 -9.88 -3.29
N SER A 30 7.82 -10.34 -2.27
CA SER A 30 7.28 -11.16 -1.18
C SER A 30 6.33 -10.35 -0.32
N SER A 31 6.77 -9.15 0.10
CA SER A 31 5.90 -8.26 0.86
C SER A 31 4.71 -7.74 0.05
N ALA A 32 4.90 -7.45 -1.24
CA ALA A 32 3.80 -7.03 -2.10
C ALA A 32 2.70 -8.10 -2.17
N LEU A 33 3.08 -9.38 -2.30
CA LEU A 33 2.14 -10.50 -2.32
C LEU A 33 1.42 -10.67 -0.98
N GLU A 34 2.13 -10.55 0.14
CA GLU A 34 1.52 -10.65 1.47
C GLU A 34 0.45 -9.57 1.68
N ILE A 35 0.77 -8.31 1.35
CA ILE A 35 -0.17 -7.19 1.50
C ILE A 35 -1.34 -7.33 0.52
N LEU A 36 -1.09 -7.82 -0.71
CA LEU A 36 -2.15 -8.10 -1.68
C LEU A 36 -3.15 -9.12 -1.13
N ASN A 37 -2.67 -10.21 -0.52
CA ASN A 37 -3.53 -11.21 0.11
C ASN A 37 -4.32 -10.60 1.28
N GLN A 38 -3.67 -9.83 2.15
CA GLN A 38 -4.34 -9.16 3.27
C GLN A 38 -5.44 -8.19 2.78
N TRP A 39 -5.22 -7.51 1.65
CA TRP A 39 -6.22 -6.66 1.02
C TRP A 39 -7.37 -7.47 0.43
N GLY A 40 -7.08 -8.51 -0.35
CA GLY A 40 -8.09 -9.36 -0.98
C GLY A 40 -8.97 -10.13 0.02
N GLU A 41 -8.38 -10.50 1.16
CA GLU A 41 -9.08 -11.18 2.26
C GLU A 41 -9.77 -10.20 3.23
N GLY A 42 -9.48 -8.91 3.14
CA GLY A 42 -10.04 -7.89 4.04
C GLY A 42 -9.57 -8.02 5.49
N THR A 43 -8.39 -8.61 5.72
CA THR A 43 -7.88 -8.89 7.09
C THR A 43 -7.28 -7.65 7.78
N LYS A 44 -7.01 -6.58 7.04
CA LYS A 44 -6.49 -5.32 7.58
C LYS A 44 -7.21 -4.09 7.00
N PRO A 45 -7.31 -2.99 7.77
CA PRO A 45 -7.83 -1.72 7.27
C PRO A 45 -6.97 -1.15 6.14
N ILE A 46 -7.61 -0.44 5.20
CA ILE A 46 -6.92 0.12 4.02
C ILE A 46 -5.78 1.09 4.39
N THR A 47 -5.96 1.88 5.45
CA THR A 47 -4.92 2.81 5.94
C THR A 47 -3.66 2.07 6.37
N VAL A 48 -3.81 0.95 7.09
CA VAL A 48 -2.67 0.14 7.54
C VAL A 48 -1.96 -0.49 6.35
N LEU A 49 -2.72 -1.03 5.39
CA LEU A 49 -2.16 -1.61 4.17
C LEU A 49 -1.39 -0.57 3.35
N TRP A 50 -1.94 0.64 3.23
CA TRP A 50 -1.32 1.77 2.55
C TRP A 50 0.01 2.18 3.22
N GLU A 51 -0.02 2.47 4.51
CA GLU A 51 1.16 2.89 5.28
C GLU A 51 2.27 1.85 5.21
N THR A 52 1.93 0.57 5.44
CA THR A 52 2.88 -0.55 5.34
C THR A 52 3.51 -0.65 3.95
N THR A 53 2.72 -0.43 2.89
CA THR A 53 3.22 -0.46 1.51
C THR A 53 4.21 0.67 1.26
N ILE A 54 3.87 1.89 1.68
CA ILE A 54 4.76 3.06 1.53
C ILE A 54 6.05 2.89 2.33
N GLU A 55 5.95 2.46 3.59
CA GLU A 55 7.12 2.20 4.43
C GLU A 55 8.08 1.19 3.79
N LYS A 56 7.57 0.06 3.30
CA LYS A 56 8.40 -0.94 2.63
C LYS A 56 9.02 -0.44 1.34
N ILE A 57 8.32 0.39 0.56
CA ILE A 57 8.90 1.04 -0.63
C ILE A 57 10.06 1.95 -0.22
N LEU A 58 9.90 2.75 0.83
CA LEU A 58 10.95 3.67 1.30
C LEU A 58 12.16 2.91 1.84
N GLN A 59 11.95 1.88 2.66
CA GLN A 59 13.01 1.02 3.18
C GLN A 59 13.86 0.38 2.06
N ASN A 60 13.22 -0.04 0.96
CA ASN A 60 13.93 -0.62 -0.18
C ASN A 60 14.61 0.42 -1.09
N LYS A 61 14.23 1.70 -1.01
CA LYS A 61 14.94 2.80 -1.71
C LYS A 61 16.20 3.24 -0.97
N ASP A 62 16.19 3.17 0.36
CA ASP A 62 17.33 3.54 1.20
C ASP A 62 18.39 2.42 1.34
N GLN A 63 18.07 1.20 0.90
CA GLN A 63 19.04 0.13 0.73
C GLN A 63 19.63 0.24 -0.69
N PRO A 64 20.90 0.69 -0.87
CA PRO A 64 21.54 0.60 -2.17
C PRO A 64 21.58 -0.88 -2.54
N THR A 65 20.97 -1.21 -3.69
CA THR A 65 21.00 -2.53 -4.30
C THR A 65 22.42 -3.10 -4.21
N LYS A 66 22.63 -4.08 -3.34
CA LYS A 66 23.83 -4.92 -3.42
C LYS A 66 23.72 -5.67 -4.75
N LYS A 67 24.47 -5.16 -5.72
CA LYS A 67 24.79 -5.82 -7.00
C LYS A 67 25.29 -7.23 -6.77
#